data_AF-A0A0L1KWK8-F1
#
_entry.id   AF-A0A0L1KWK8-F1
#
_cell.length_a   1.000
_cell.length_b   1.000
_cell.length_c   1.000
_cell.angle_alpha   90.00
_cell.angle_beta   90.00
_cell.angle_gamma   90.00
#
_symmetry.space_group_name_H-M   'P 1'
#
loop_
_entity.id
_entity.type
_entity.pdbx_description
1 polymer ?
#
loop_
_entity_poly.entity_id
_entity_poly.type
_entity_poly.pdbx_seq_one_letter_code
_entity_poly.pdbx_strand_id
1 'polypeptide(L)'
;MRFELLFFNTVDPSLGRVDKESLPQQALMEMVIDGVKNKDEICGDANEPKDIKEWKGVGIEGGEVVEIAWRQFRLRGALHLEWLPSSVRKALVSWNKLTGTLDCASLPTSLEKLDIGCNAFTGLIG
;
A
#
# COMPACT_ATOMS: atom_id res chain seq x y z
N MET A 1 2.68 19.19 5.78
CA MET A 1 1.62 19.68 4.87
C MET A 1 0.44 18.74 5.04
N ARG A 2 -0.74 19.24 5.43
CA ARG A 2 -1.96 18.42 5.47
C ARG A 2 -2.34 18.07 4.03
N PHE A 3 -2.28 16.80 3.65
CA PHE A 3 -3.18 16.30 2.61
C PHE A 3 -4.56 16.21 3.26
N GLU A 4 -5.33 17.29 3.16
CA GLU A 4 -6.77 17.18 3.40
C GLU A 4 -7.34 16.35 2.24
N LEU A 5 -7.31 15.04 2.41
CA LEU A 5 -8.17 14.13 1.65
C LEU A 5 -9.59 14.53 2.03
N LEU A 6 -10.21 15.36 1.18
CA LEU A 6 -11.65 15.50 1.14
C LEU A 6 -12.20 14.09 0.86
N PHE A 7 -12.51 13.37 1.93
CA PHE A 7 -13.22 12.11 1.87
C PHE A 7 -14.52 12.37 1.12
N PHE A 8 -14.58 11.90 -0.12
CA PHE A 8 -15.86 11.66 -0.80
C PHE A 8 -16.60 10.61 0.03
N ASN A 9 -17.41 11.07 0.99
CA ASN A 9 -18.30 10.25 1.80
C ASN A 9 -19.48 9.64 1.01
N THR A 10 -19.35 9.58 -0.32
CA THR A 10 -20.22 8.81 -1.21
C THR A 10 -19.35 8.39 -2.38
N VAL A 11 -18.90 7.14 -2.41
CA VAL A 11 -18.18 6.61 -3.58
C VAL A 11 -19.18 6.51 -4.73
N ASP A 12 -19.26 7.56 -5.52
CA ASP A 12 -19.87 7.54 -6.84
C ASP A 12 -18.90 6.81 -7.78
N PRO A 13 -19.30 5.70 -8.42
CA PRO A 13 -18.45 4.95 -9.35
C PRO A 13 -18.03 5.74 -10.61
N SER A 14 -18.51 6.98 -10.79
CA SER A 14 -18.24 7.82 -11.96
C SER A 14 -17.13 8.87 -11.78
N LEU A 15 -16.43 8.90 -10.64
CA LEU A 15 -15.16 9.63 -10.52
C LEU A 15 -14.12 8.97 -11.45
N GLY A 16 -13.89 9.61 -12.60
CA GLY A 16 -12.96 9.16 -13.62
C GLY A 16 -11.66 8.66 -13.01
N ARG A 17 -11.21 7.49 -13.49
CA ARG A 17 -10.01 6.76 -13.01
C ARG A 17 -8.98 7.74 -12.48
N VAL A 18 -8.78 7.75 -11.16
CA VAL A 18 -7.70 8.50 -10.53
C VAL A 18 -6.42 8.07 -11.24
N ASP A 19 -5.77 9.02 -11.91
CA ASP A 19 -4.49 8.74 -12.54
C ASP A 19 -3.46 8.56 -11.45
N LYS A 20 -3.26 7.30 -11.09
CA LYS A 20 -2.40 6.85 -9.99
C LYS A 20 -0.97 7.37 -10.13
N GLU A 21 -0.51 7.53 -11.37
CA GLU A 21 0.83 8.04 -11.70
C GLU A 21 0.99 9.54 -11.41
N SER A 22 -0.10 10.28 -11.22
CA SER A 22 -0.06 11.70 -10.85
C SER A 22 0.02 11.93 -9.34
N LEU A 23 -0.20 10.88 -8.53
CA LEU A 23 -0.18 10.98 -7.07
C LEU A 23 1.26 10.89 -6.55
N PRO A 24 1.63 11.71 -5.54
CA PRO A 24 2.90 11.55 -4.86
C PRO A 24 3.03 10.14 -4.25
N GLN A 25 4.24 9.60 -4.24
CA GLN A 25 4.59 8.34 -3.58
C GLN A 25 4.04 8.24 -2.14
N GLN A 26 4.09 9.34 -1.38
CA GLN A 26 3.50 9.43 -0.04
C GLN A 26 2.00 9.07 -0.04
N ALA A 27 1.23 9.73 -0.91
CA ALA A 27 -0.23 9.53 -0.98
C ALA A 27 -0.57 8.10 -1.43
N LEU A 28 0.16 7.56 -2.41
CA LEU A 28 -0.01 6.16 -2.84
C LEU A 28 0.23 5.19 -1.69
N MET A 29 1.33 5.37 -0.95
CA MET A 29 1.67 4.50 0.16
C MET A 29 0.67 4.62 1.33
N GLU A 30 0.12 5.81 1.58
CA GLU A 30 -0.96 6.00 2.55
C GLU A 30 -2.23 5.26 2.12
N MET A 31 -2.59 5.28 0.83
CA MET A 31 -3.70 4.49 0.29
C MET A 31 -3.47 2.98 0.42
N VAL A 32 -2.24 2.51 0.20
CA VAL A 32 -1.86 1.09 0.35
C VAL A 32 -2.17 0.58 1.76
N ILE A 33 -1.89 1.39 2.79
CA ILE A 33 -2.05 1.01 4.20
C ILE A 33 -3.34 1.55 4.84
N ASP A 34 -4.23 2.20 4.10
CA ASP A 34 -5.36 2.92 4.71
C ASP A 34 -6.25 2.00 5.56
N GLY A 35 -6.54 0.79 5.03
CA GLY A 35 -7.29 -0.26 5.71
C GLY A 35 -6.51 -1.06 6.76
N VAL A 36 -5.22 -0.81 6.95
CA VAL A 36 -4.37 -1.49 7.96
C VAL A 36 -4.64 -0.87 9.33
N LYS A 37 -5.11 -1.70 10.27
CA LYS A 37 -5.61 -1.22 11.57
C LYS A 37 -4.52 -0.79 12.55
N ASN A 38 -3.31 -1.35 12.41
CA ASN A 38 -2.14 -1.02 13.22
C ASN A 38 -1.03 -0.47 12.31
N LYS A 39 -1.40 0.51 11.48
CA LYS A 39 -0.49 1.14 10.51
C LYS A 39 0.59 2.00 11.16
N ASP A 40 0.41 2.40 12.41
CA ASP A 40 1.41 3.03 13.27
C ASP A 40 2.71 2.21 13.38
N GLU A 41 2.63 0.87 13.29
CA GLU A 41 3.80 0.00 13.24
C GLU A 41 4.72 0.30 12.03
N ILE A 42 4.14 0.81 10.94
CA ILE A 42 4.79 1.17 9.67
C ILE A 42 5.13 2.67 9.65
N CYS A 43 4.11 3.53 9.77
CA CYS A 43 4.19 4.96 9.46
C CYS A 43 4.45 5.86 10.68
N GLY A 44 4.62 5.28 11.87
CA GLY A 44 4.80 6.02 13.11
C GLY A 44 3.46 6.35 13.77
N ASP A 45 2.86 7.48 13.40
CA ASP A 45 1.52 7.84 13.89
C ASP A 45 0.47 7.53 12.81
N ALA A 46 -0.66 6.95 13.22
CA ALA A 46 -1.71 6.55 12.29
C ALA A 46 -2.56 7.71 11.75
N ASN A 47 -2.62 8.84 12.47
CA ASN A 47 -3.36 10.05 12.09
C ASN A 47 -2.44 11.11 11.45
N GLU A 48 -1.16 11.10 11.81
CA GLU A 48 -0.13 11.95 11.22
C GLU A 48 1.06 11.09 10.74
N PRO A 49 0.89 10.35 9.63
CA PRO A 49 1.97 9.53 9.07
C PRO A 49 3.23 10.36 8.84
N LYS A 50 4.38 9.78 9.17
CA LYS A 50 5.68 10.39 8.85
C LYS A 50 5.90 10.45 7.34
N ASP A 51 6.96 11.14 6.93
CA ASP A 51 7.49 11.02 5.57
C ASP A 51 7.82 9.55 5.27
N ILE A 52 7.48 9.05 4.08
CA ILE A 52 7.71 7.66 3.67
C ILE A 52 9.17 7.21 3.81
N LYS A 53 10.13 8.14 3.81
CA LYS A 53 11.55 7.82 4.07
C LYS A 53 11.81 7.34 5.49
N GLU A 54 10.93 7.66 6.43
CA GLU A 54 10.99 7.20 7.82
C GLU A 54 10.13 5.95 8.08
N TRP A 55 9.34 5.50 7.10
CA TRP A 55 8.48 4.34 7.29
C TRP A 55 9.31 3.06 7.42
N LYS A 56 8.94 2.21 8.38
CA LYS A 56 9.66 0.96 8.60
C LYS A 56 9.45 0.02 7.41
N GLY A 57 10.54 -0.60 6.95
CA GLY A 57 10.50 -1.58 5.88
C GLY A 57 10.20 -1.00 4.50
N VAL A 58 10.35 0.31 4.29
CA VAL A 58 10.23 0.95 2.98
C VAL A 58 11.63 1.23 2.42
N GLY A 59 11.93 0.68 1.25
CA GLY A 59 13.15 0.97 0.48
C GLY A 59 12.87 1.97 -0.62
N ILE A 60 13.67 3.04 -0.68
CA ILE A 60 13.53 4.13 -1.66
C ILE A 60 14.80 4.26 -2.48
N GLU A 61 14.66 4.32 -3.80
CA GLU A 61 15.75 4.59 -4.75
C GLU A 61 15.33 5.76 -5.65
N GLY A 62 16.19 6.77 -5.79
CA GLY A 62 15.89 7.93 -6.64
C GLY A 62 14.66 8.76 -6.22
N GLY A 63 14.15 8.57 -5.00
CA GLY A 63 12.92 9.20 -4.52
C GLY A 63 11.65 8.36 -4.68
N GLU A 64 11.75 7.20 -5.33
CA GLU A 64 10.65 6.29 -5.60
C GLU A 64 10.69 5.07 -4.68
N VAL A 65 9.53 4.56 -4.25
CA VAL A 65 9.46 3.34 -3.44
C VAL A 65 9.70 2.13 -4.32
N VAL A 66 10.73 1.35 -4.02
CA VAL A 66 11.11 0.16 -4.80
C VAL A 66 10.92 -1.14 -4.02
N GLU A 67 10.91 -1.07 -2.68
CA GLU A 67 10.80 -2.24 -1.82
C GLU A 67 9.89 -1.98 -0.62
N ILE A 68 9.03 -2.96 -0.33
CA ILE A 68 8.19 -3.03 0.87
C ILE A 68 8.51 -4.34 1.58
N ALA A 69 8.98 -4.25 2.83
CA ALA A 69 9.44 -5.36 3.65
C ALA A 69 8.77 -5.36 5.03
N TRP A 70 7.52 -5.81 5.07
CA TRP A 70 6.68 -5.85 6.28
C TRP A 70 6.43 -7.27 6.79
N ARG A 71 7.37 -8.20 6.55
CA ARG A 71 7.23 -9.57 7.06
C ARG A 71 7.17 -9.59 8.58
N GLN A 72 6.21 -10.32 9.15
CA GLN A 72 6.11 -10.53 10.60
C GLN A 72 5.89 -9.25 11.45
N PHE A 73 5.34 -8.18 10.85
CA PHE A 73 4.98 -6.94 11.58
C PHE A 73 3.71 -7.08 12.44
N ARG A 74 3.06 -8.27 12.44
CA ARG A 74 1.77 -8.54 13.11
C ARG A 74 0.65 -7.61 12.62
N LEU A 75 0.72 -7.19 11.36
CA LEU A 75 -0.26 -6.32 10.75
C LEU A 75 -1.62 -7.02 10.62
N ARG A 76 -2.70 -6.23 10.74
CA ARG A 76 -4.09 -6.68 10.59
C ARG A 76 -4.91 -5.64 9.84
N GLY A 77 -5.98 -6.07 9.19
CA GLY A 77 -6.82 -5.21 8.35
C GLY A 77 -6.51 -5.37 6.87
N ALA A 78 -7.07 -4.49 6.06
CA ALA A 78 -6.96 -4.56 4.60
C ALA A 78 -5.67 -3.90 4.12
N LEU A 79 -4.93 -4.59 3.25
CA LEU A 79 -3.85 -4.00 2.47
C LEU A 79 -4.31 -3.86 1.02
N HIS A 80 -4.24 -2.64 0.50
CA HIS A 80 -4.74 -2.32 -0.84
C HIS A 80 -3.61 -2.38 -1.87
N LEU A 81 -3.38 -3.58 -2.41
CA LEU A 81 -2.31 -3.84 -3.38
C LEU A 81 -2.51 -3.09 -4.70
N GLU A 82 -3.76 -2.80 -5.06
CA GLU A 82 -4.13 -1.97 -6.20
C GLU A 82 -3.61 -0.54 -6.10
N TRP A 83 -3.13 -0.08 -4.93
CA TRP A 83 -2.52 1.23 -4.71
C TRP A 83 -0.99 1.24 -4.71
N LEU A 84 -0.34 0.08 -4.91
CA LEU A 84 1.12 0.00 -4.97
C LEU A 84 1.73 0.94 -6.03
N PRO A 85 2.74 1.76 -5.70
CA PRO A 85 3.45 2.57 -6.69
C PRO A 85 4.00 1.75 -7.86
N SER A 86 3.99 2.32 -9.06
CA SER A 86 4.44 1.65 -10.29
C SER A 86 5.93 1.26 -10.28
N SER A 87 6.72 1.89 -9.40
CA SER A 87 8.15 1.62 -9.17
C SER A 87 8.43 0.42 -8.26
N VAL A 88 7.43 -0.15 -7.58
CA VAL A 88 7.65 -1.23 -6.60
C VAL A 88 8.08 -2.52 -7.30
N ARG A 89 9.30 -2.97 -6.97
CA ARG A 89 9.89 -4.21 -7.50
C ARG A 89 9.74 -5.38 -6.54
N LYS A 90 9.68 -5.12 -5.23
CA LYS A 90 9.58 -6.16 -4.19
C LYS A 90 8.51 -5.82 -3.17
N ALA A 91 7.53 -6.69 -3.00
CA ALA A 91 6.52 -6.61 -1.95
C ALA A 91 6.55 -7.87 -1.09
N LEU A 92 7.08 -7.75 0.12
CA LEU A 92 7.37 -8.83 1.05
C LEU A 92 6.58 -8.61 2.36
N VAL A 93 5.33 -9.07 2.37
CA VAL A 93 4.34 -8.78 3.42
C VAL A 93 3.85 -10.06 4.13
N SER A 94 4.57 -11.16 3.95
CA SER A 94 4.20 -12.47 4.48
C SER A 94 4.20 -12.54 6.02
N TRP A 95 3.50 -13.53 6.55
CA TRP A 95 3.41 -13.79 7.99
C TRP A 95 2.76 -12.66 8.80
N ASN A 96 1.63 -12.15 8.31
CA ASN A 96 0.78 -11.20 9.01
C ASN A 96 -0.66 -11.74 9.10
N LYS A 97 -1.61 -10.88 9.48
CA LYS A 97 -3.05 -11.17 9.47
C LYS A 97 -3.78 -10.19 8.53
N LEU A 98 -3.12 -9.83 7.43
CA LEU A 98 -3.66 -8.91 6.44
C LEU A 98 -4.73 -9.60 5.60
N THR A 99 -5.75 -8.83 5.25
CA THR A 99 -6.78 -9.16 4.27
C THR A 99 -6.61 -8.25 3.06
N GLY A 100 -7.36 -8.52 1.99
CA GLY A 100 -7.34 -7.69 0.79
C GLY A 100 -7.67 -8.55 -0.43
N THR A 101 -7.93 -7.88 -1.55
CA THR A 101 -8.16 -8.56 -2.82
C THR A 101 -6.89 -8.50 -3.65
N LEU A 102 -6.38 -9.66 -4.05
CA LEU A 102 -5.31 -9.73 -5.04
C LEU A 102 -5.95 -9.73 -6.43
N ASP A 103 -5.79 -8.61 -7.14
CA ASP A 103 -5.98 -8.54 -8.58
C ASP A 103 -4.61 -8.46 -9.26
N CYS A 104 -4.19 -9.54 -9.91
CA CYS A 104 -2.92 -9.60 -10.60
C CYS A 104 -2.78 -8.57 -11.73
N ALA A 105 -3.90 -8.13 -12.33
CA ALA A 105 -3.88 -7.12 -13.39
C ALA A 105 -3.58 -5.71 -12.86
N SER A 106 -3.76 -5.48 -11.57
CA SER A 106 -3.52 -4.19 -10.90
C SER A 106 -2.13 -4.10 -10.25
N LEU A 107 -1.34 -5.16 -10.28
CA LEU A 107 0.03 -5.15 -9.75
C LEU A 107 0.97 -4.34 -10.65
N PRO A 108 1.99 -3.66 -10.09
CA PRO A 108 2.99 -2.95 -10.88
C PRO A 108 3.69 -3.87 -11.87
N THR A 109 3.85 -3.43 -13.12
CA THR A 109 4.60 -4.17 -14.15
C THR A 109 6.07 -4.37 -13.77
N SER A 110 6.63 -3.51 -12.92
CA SER A 110 8.00 -3.60 -12.40
C SER A 110 8.17 -4.66 -11.29
N LEU A 111 7.09 -5.28 -10.82
CA LEU A 111 7.12 -6.21 -9.71
C LEU A 111 7.86 -7.49 -10.08
N GLU A 112 9.02 -7.70 -9.45
CA GLU A 112 9.86 -8.88 -9.64
C GLU A 112 9.60 -9.94 -8.57
N LYS A 113 9.16 -9.53 -7.38
CA LYS A 113 8.93 -10.44 -6.25
C LYS A 113 7.73 -10.02 -5.42
N LEU A 114 6.75 -10.92 -5.33
CA LEU A 114 5.61 -10.81 -4.44
C LEU A 114 5.61 -11.98 -3.45
N ASP A 115 5.64 -11.67 -2.15
CA ASP A 115 5.50 -12.63 -1.06
C ASP A 115 4.45 -12.14 -0.07
N ILE A 116 3.22 -12.61 -0.28
CA ILE A 116 2.05 -12.30 0.53
C ILE A 116 1.60 -13.50 1.38
N GLY A 117 2.39 -14.58 1.40
CA GLY A 117 2.02 -15.84 2.04
C GLY A 117 1.75 -15.71 3.54
N CYS A 118 1.04 -16.68 4.11
CA CYS A 118 0.71 -16.67 5.54
C CYS A 118 -0.03 -15.37 5.97
N ASN A 119 -1.05 -15.01 5.19
CA ASN A 119 -2.03 -13.95 5.42
C ASN A 119 -3.43 -14.48 5.09
N ALA A 120 -4.44 -13.61 5.09
CA ALA A 120 -5.82 -13.91 4.73
C ALA A 120 -6.26 -13.13 3.47
N PHE A 121 -5.35 -12.94 2.50
CA PHE A 121 -5.69 -12.37 1.20
C PHE A 121 -6.65 -13.30 0.46
N THR A 122 -7.60 -12.69 -0.24
CA THR A 122 -8.53 -13.34 -1.16
C THR A 122 -8.27 -12.82 -2.56
N GLY A 123 -8.67 -13.52 -3.60
CA GLY A 123 -8.49 -13.02 -4.96
C GLY A 123 -8.94 -14.03 -6.01
N LEU A 124 -9.13 -13.54 -7.22
CA LEU A 124 -9.30 -14.37 -8.40
C LEU A 124 -7.91 -14.63 -8.96
N ILE A 125 -7.49 -15.89 -8.96
CA ILE A 125 -6.37 -16.32 -9.81
C ILE A 125 -6.97 -16.32 -11.23
N GLY A 126 -6.66 -15.28 -12.00
CA GLY A 126 -7.06 -15.15 -13.39
C GLY A 126 -6.45 -16.21 -14.29
#